data_AF-A0A7S7PXB4-F1
#
_entry.id   AF-A0A7S7PXB4-F1
#
_cell.length_a   1.000
_cell.length_b   1.000
_cell.length_c   1.000
_cell.angle_alpha   90.00
_cell.angle_beta   90.00
_cell.angle_gamma   90.00
#
_symmetry.space_group_name_H-M   'P 1'
#
loop_
_entity.id
_entity.type
_entity.pdbx_description
1 polymer ?
#
loop_
_entity_poly.entity_id
_entity_poly.type
_entity_poly.pdbx_seq_one_letter_code
_entity_poly.pdbx_strand_id
1 'polypeptide(L)'
;MAHYQGRNPMSGNLTQFGEDLRPHLLRLQASLNNINGLFASCPPTDDAQCAEQLDNLRALAIESCARAGKLRETLEAGLARDAVLADETLPRWVLGRQTARLHARADSIELLAAAAMELAKLSAVQAESITMTAIVARRQAVAVQVQRDNQP
;
A
#
# COMPACT_ATOMS: atom_id res chain seq x y z
N MET A 1 2.61 -25.78 -11.85
CA MET A 1 1.91 -26.06 -10.59
C MET A 1 2.81 -25.61 -9.45
N ALA A 2 2.52 -24.47 -8.84
CA ALA A 2 3.32 -23.96 -7.72
C ALA A 2 2.70 -24.47 -6.41
N HIS A 3 3.52 -25.17 -5.64
CA HIS A 3 3.18 -25.67 -4.31
C HIS A 3 2.87 -24.50 -3.37
N TYR A 4 1.60 -24.35 -2.99
CA TYR A 4 1.23 -23.62 -1.78
C TYR A 4 1.69 -24.47 -0.58
N GLN A 5 2.96 -24.33 -0.19
CA GLN A 5 3.45 -24.88 1.06
C GLN A 5 2.65 -24.26 2.22
N GLY A 6 2.16 -25.15 3.07
CA GLY A 6 1.25 -24.85 4.17
C GLY A 6 1.71 -23.68 5.03
N ARG A 7 0.85 -22.66 5.09
CA ARG A 7 0.90 -21.66 6.15
C ARG A 7 0.42 -22.36 7.42
N ASN A 8 1.33 -22.62 8.36
CA ASN A 8 0.99 -23.10 9.68
C ASN A 8 -0.08 -22.18 10.31
N PRO A 9 -1.00 -22.72 11.15
CA PRO A 9 -1.93 -21.89 11.90
C PRO A 9 -1.12 -20.88 12.73
N MET A 10 -1.30 -19.58 12.44
CA MET A 10 -0.51 -18.51 13.04
C MET A 10 -1.00 -18.28 14.48
N SER A 11 -0.50 -19.09 15.41
CA SER A 11 -0.65 -18.85 16.86
C SER A 11 0.19 -17.67 17.37
N GLY A 12 0.51 -16.71 16.50
CA GLY A 12 1.35 -15.57 16.82
C GLY A 12 0.54 -14.52 17.57
N ASN A 13 0.92 -14.23 18.81
CA ASN A 13 0.42 -13.05 19.52
C ASN A 13 0.63 -11.76 18.68
N LEU A 14 -0.02 -10.66 19.09
CA LEU A 14 0.05 -9.35 18.41
C LEU A 14 1.48 -8.92 18.05
N THR A 15 2.49 -9.36 18.81
CA THR A 15 3.91 -9.14 18.53
C THR A 15 4.35 -9.76 17.21
N GLN A 16 4.04 -11.03 16.95
CA GLN A 16 4.40 -11.70 15.69
C GLN A 16 3.72 -11.03 14.50
N PHE A 17 2.45 -10.65 14.64
CA PHE A 17 1.76 -9.89 13.60
C PHE A 17 2.46 -8.54 13.34
N GLY A 18 2.92 -7.86 14.39
CA GLY A 18 3.73 -6.63 14.26
C GLY A 18 5.07 -6.85 13.54
N GLU A 19 5.76 -7.96 13.81
CA GLU A 19 6.98 -8.37 13.10
C GLU A 19 6.71 -8.57 11.60
N ASP A 20 5.63 -9.29 11.27
CA ASP A 20 5.24 -9.58 9.89
C ASP A 20 4.86 -8.29 9.12
N LEU A 21 4.28 -7.31 9.81
CA LEU A 21 3.92 -6.01 9.23
C LEU A 21 5.11 -5.04 9.07
N ARG A 22 6.17 -5.20 9.87
CA ARG A 22 7.33 -4.29 9.86
C ARG A 22 7.89 -3.99 8.46
N PRO A 23 8.15 -4.95 7.57
CA PRO A 23 8.67 -4.63 6.23
C PRO A 23 7.70 -3.78 5.41
N HIS A 24 6.39 -3.92 5.59
CA HIS A 24 5.39 -3.08 4.92
C HIS A 24 5.43 -1.64 5.46
N LEU A 25 5.52 -1.50 6.78
CA LEU A 25 5.62 -0.20 7.46
C LEU A 25 6.88 0.57 7.09
N LEU A 26 8.04 -0.09 7.04
CA LEU A 26 9.30 0.54 6.66
C LEU A 26 9.26 1.07 5.22
N ARG A 27 8.67 0.31 4.29
CA ARG A 27 8.51 0.75 2.90
C ARG A 27 7.52 1.91 2.77
N LEU A 28 6.41 1.87 3.50
CA LEU A 28 5.45 2.98 3.57
C LEU A 28 6.13 4.25 4.09
N GLN A 29 6.91 4.14 5.17
CA GLN A 29 7.66 5.26 5.72
C GLN A 29 8.68 5.82 4.72
N ALA A 30 9.40 4.96 3.99
CA ALA A 30 10.34 5.38 2.96
C ALA A 30 9.63 6.18 1.85
N SER A 31 8.50 5.70 1.32
CA SER A 31 7.74 6.43 0.29
C SER A 31 7.20 7.77 0.82
N LEU A 32 6.72 7.83 2.06
CA LEU A 32 6.27 9.10 2.66
C LEU A 32 7.42 10.08 2.85
N ASN A 33 8.60 9.61 3.27
CA ASN A 33 9.80 10.44 3.39
C ASN A 33 10.25 10.94 2.02
N ASN A 34 10.20 10.11 0.98
CA ASN A 34 10.52 10.51 -0.38
C ASN A 34 9.56 11.61 -0.86
N ILE A 35 8.25 11.43 -0.68
CA ILE A 35 7.24 12.45 -1.00
C ILE A 35 7.57 13.77 -0.30
N ASN A 36 7.85 13.76 1.00
CA ASN A 36 8.23 14.97 1.74
C ASN A 36 9.54 15.57 1.21
N GLY A 37 10.52 14.74 0.89
CA GLY A 37 11.80 15.14 0.31
C GLY A 37 11.66 15.80 -1.06
N LEU A 38 10.69 15.37 -1.88
CA LEU A 38 10.41 16.00 -3.17
C LEU A 38 9.95 17.46 -3.04
N PHE A 39 9.27 17.81 -1.94
CA PHE A 39 8.86 19.19 -1.65
C PHE A 39 9.96 20.01 -0.96
N ALA A 40 10.77 19.38 -0.09
CA ALA A 40 11.82 20.05 0.68
C ALA A 40 13.10 20.28 -0.14
N SER A 41 13.47 19.35 -1.01
CA SER A 41 14.63 19.43 -1.88
C SER A 41 14.21 20.08 -3.20
N CYS A 42 14.30 21.41 -3.23
CA CYS A 42 14.23 22.19 -4.46
C CYS A 42 15.62 22.65 -4.94
N PRO A 43 16.60 21.77 -5.26
CA PRO A 43 17.73 22.18 -6.07
C PRO A 43 17.45 21.90 -7.56
N PRO A 44 17.68 22.88 -8.45
CA PRO A 44 17.63 22.70 -9.90
C PRO A 44 18.96 22.10 -10.33
N THR A 45 19.07 20.79 -10.59
CA THR A 45 20.38 20.33 -11.10
C THR A 45 20.38 19.21 -12.11
N ASP A 46 19.32 18.40 -12.26
CA ASP A 46 19.33 17.42 -13.35
C ASP A 46 17.92 16.95 -13.74
N ASP A 47 17.38 17.53 -14.81
CA ASP A 47 16.09 17.13 -15.40
C ASP A 47 16.14 15.68 -15.90
N ALA A 48 17.31 15.17 -16.31
CA ALA A 48 17.46 13.79 -16.76
C ALA A 48 17.34 12.80 -15.59
N GLN A 49 17.95 13.11 -14.43
CA GLN A 49 17.76 12.30 -13.22
C GLN A 49 16.30 12.34 -12.73
N CYS A 50 15.63 13.50 -12.83
CA CYS A 50 14.21 13.60 -12.49
C CYS A 50 13.34 12.75 -13.43
N ALA A 51 13.65 12.74 -14.72
CA ALA A 51 12.94 11.92 -15.70
C ALA A 51 13.16 10.41 -15.46
N GLU A 52 14.40 9.99 -15.22
CA GLU A 52 14.73 8.59 -14.90
C GLU A 52 14.03 8.13 -13.61
N GLN A 53 14.07 8.94 -12.55
CA GLN A 53 13.38 8.64 -11.31
C GLN A 53 11.86 8.55 -11.49
N LEU A 54 11.28 9.45 -12.29
CA LEU A 54 9.85 9.42 -12.61
C LEU A 54 9.47 8.17 -13.39
N ASP A 55 10.26 7.75 -14.37
CA ASP A 55 10.00 6.55 -15.17
C ASP A 55 10.10 5.28 -14.33
N ASN A 56 11.09 5.20 -13.44
CA ASN A 56 11.21 4.12 -12.46
C ASN A 56 9.99 4.05 -11.54
N LEU A 57 9.54 5.19 -11.00
CA LEU A 57 8.35 5.25 -10.15
C LEU A 57 7.08 4.89 -10.91
N ARG A 58 6.96 5.27 -12.19
CA ARG A 58 5.82 4.90 -13.05
C ARG A 58 5.77 3.41 -13.30
N ALA A 59 6.91 2.79 -13.62
CA ALA A 59 6.99 1.35 -13.80
C ALA A 59 6.54 0.60 -12.54
N LEU A 60 7.04 1.01 -11.37
CA LEU A 60 6.64 0.47 -10.06
C LEU A 60 5.15 0.70 -9.76
N ALA A 61 4.61 1.89 -10.10
CA ALA A 61 3.21 2.21 -9.88
C ALA A 61 2.27 1.39 -10.77
N ILE A 62 2.66 1.12 -12.03
CA ILE A 62 1.91 0.26 -12.96
C ILE A 62 1.85 -1.17 -12.42
N GLU A 63 3.00 -1.74 -12.05
CA GLU A 63 3.07 -3.08 -11.45
C GLU A 63 2.21 -3.16 -10.17
N SER A 64 2.29 -2.11 -9.35
CA SER A 64 1.52 -2.01 -8.11
C SER A 64 0.01 -1.90 -8.34
N CYS A 65 -0.44 -1.35 -9.46
CA CYS A 65 -1.85 -1.04 -9.70
C CYS A 65 -2.72 -2.29 -9.82
N ALA A 66 -2.31 -3.27 -10.63
CA ALA A 66 -3.05 -4.52 -10.79
C ALA A 66 -3.15 -5.29 -9.46
N ARG A 67 -2.04 -5.35 -8.70
CA ARG A 67 -1.99 -6.01 -7.39
C ARG A 67 -2.84 -5.27 -6.35
N ALA A 68 -2.80 -3.94 -6.34
CA ALA A 68 -3.60 -3.12 -5.44
C ALA A 68 -5.11 -3.28 -5.70
N GLY A 69 -5.53 -3.35 -6.97
CA GLY A 69 -6.93 -3.61 -7.34
C GLY A 69 -7.44 -4.94 -6.76
N LYS A 70 -6.70 -6.03 -7.00
CA LYS A 70 -7.05 -7.35 -6.47
C LYS A 70 -7.09 -7.40 -4.94
N LEU A 71 -6.14 -6.74 -4.27
CA LEU A 71 -6.12 -6.67 -2.81
C LEU A 71 -7.33 -5.90 -2.28
N ARG A 72 -7.69 -4.79 -2.92
CA ARG A 72 -8.87 -3.99 -2.53
C ARG A 72 -10.16 -4.81 -2.63
N GLU A 73 -10.38 -5.49 -3.75
CA GLU A 73 -11.54 -6.37 -3.93
C GLU A 73 -11.57 -7.49 -2.89
N THR A 74 -10.42 -8.11 -2.64
CA THR A 74 -10.29 -9.18 -1.64
C THR A 74 -10.61 -8.69 -0.23
N LEU A 75 -10.11 -7.50 0.12
CA LEU A 75 -10.35 -6.85 1.41
C LEU A 75 -11.82 -6.50 1.59
N GLU A 76 -12.42 -5.82 0.62
CA GLU A 76 -13.83 -5.43 0.67
C GLU A 76 -14.74 -6.65 0.79
N ALA A 77 -14.52 -7.67 -0.06
CA ALA A 77 -15.30 -8.90 0.00
C ALA A 77 -15.07 -9.67 1.31
N GLY A 78 -13.87 -9.64 1.87
CA GLY A 78 -13.54 -10.28 3.15
C GLY A 78 -14.19 -9.57 4.34
N LEU A 79 -14.11 -8.25 4.40
CA LEU A 79 -14.72 -7.43 5.44
C LEU A 79 -16.24 -7.51 5.40
N ALA A 80 -16.86 -7.50 4.22
CA ALA A 80 -18.29 -7.67 4.07
C ALA A 80 -18.75 -9.05 4.58
N ARG A 81 -17.99 -10.11 4.27
CA ARG A 81 -18.27 -11.47 4.78
C ARG A 81 -18.12 -11.55 6.30
N ASP A 82 -17.08 -10.94 6.87
CA ASP A 82 -16.88 -10.95 8.32
C ASP A 82 -17.97 -10.16 9.06
N ALA A 83 -18.40 -9.01 8.51
CA ALA A 83 -19.48 -8.21 9.09
C ALA A 83 -20.78 -9.00 9.23
N VAL A 84 -21.18 -9.73 8.17
CA VAL A 84 -22.36 -10.61 8.21
C VAL A 84 -22.21 -11.74 9.24
N LEU A 85 -21.02 -12.34 9.34
CA LEU A 85 -20.74 -13.40 10.32
C LEU A 85 -20.76 -12.89 11.77
N ALA A 86 -20.27 -11.67 11.99
CA ALA A 86 -20.17 -11.05 13.31
C ALA A 86 -21.55 -10.84 13.96
N ASP A 87 -22.54 -10.39 13.18
CA ASP A 87 -23.87 -10.04 13.72
C ASP A 87 -24.72 -11.28 14.07
N GLU A 88 -24.72 -12.31 13.22
CA GLU A 88 -25.70 -13.40 13.35
C GLU A 88 -25.13 -14.71 13.93
N THR A 89 -23.83 -14.92 13.77
CA THR A 89 -23.23 -16.26 13.92
C THR A 89 -22.19 -16.32 15.02
N LEU A 90 -21.45 -15.23 15.24
CA LEU A 90 -20.43 -15.17 16.28
C LEU A 90 -20.95 -15.42 17.70
N PRO A 91 -22.09 -14.84 18.15
CA PRO A 91 -22.62 -15.12 19.49
C PRO A 91 -22.91 -16.61 19.70
N ARG A 92 -23.40 -17.29 18.66
CA ARG A 92 -23.70 -18.72 18.69
C ARG A 92 -22.44 -19.57 18.80
N TRP A 93 -21.37 -19.19 18.11
CA TRP A 93 -20.07 -19.88 18.22
C TRP A 93 -19.46 -19.69 19.60
N VAL A 94 -19.57 -18.51 20.18
CA VAL A 94 -19.08 -18.21 21.54
C VAL A 94 -19.85 -19.03 22.58
N LEU A 95 -21.18 -18.99 22.56
CA LEU A 95 -22.03 -19.77 23.48
C LEU A 95 -21.80 -21.29 23.32
N GLY A 96 -21.69 -21.75 22.07
CA GLY A 96 -21.41 -23.15 21.75
C GLY A 96 -19.95 -23.56 21.91
N ARG A 97 -19.07 -22.68 22.41
CA ARG A 97 -17.62 -22.89 22.58
C ARG A 97 -16.95 -23.50 21.35
N GLN A 98 -17.32 -23.03 20.15
CA GLN A 98 -16.82 -23.52 18.88
C GLN A 98 -15.42 -22.93 18.59
N THR A 99 -14.45 -23.28 19.44
CA THR A 99 -13.09 -22.71 19.45
C THR A 99 -12.39 -22.81 18.09
N ALA A 100 -12.53 -23.94 17.39
CA ALA A 100 -11.92 -24.11 16.07
C ALA A 100 -12.43 -23.07 15.04
N ARG A 101 -13.72 -22.72 15.08
CA ARG A 101 -14.30 -21.70 14.18
C ARG A 101 -13.87 -20.29 14.59
N LEU A 102 -13.76 -20.03 15.89
CA LEU A 102 -13.26 -18.76 16.41
C LEU A 102 -11.80 -18.54 16.02
N HIS A 103 -10.95 -19.57 16.08
CA HIS A 103 -9.57 -19.52 15.61
C HIS A 103 -9.50 -19.28 14.09
N ALA A 104 -10.25 -20.03 13.29
CA ALA A 104 -10.26 -19.83 11.84
C ALA A 104 -10.71 -18.42 11.43
N ARG A 105 -11.64 -17.81 12.18
CA ARG A 105 -12.02 -16.41 11.98
C ARG A 105 -10.89 -15.44 12.34
N ALA A 106 -10.22 -15.66 13.48
CA ALA A 106 -9.08 -14.85 13.87
C ALA A 106 -7.98 -14.89 12.79
N ASP A 107 -7.63 -16.08 12.31
CA ASP A 107 -6.68 -16.26 11.20
C ASP A 107 -7.12 -15.48 9.95
N SER A 108 -8.41 -15.55 9.59
CA SER A 108 -8.94 -14.80 8.45
C SER A 108 -8.85 -13.28 8.65
N ILE A 109 -9.09 -12.77 9.85
CA ILE A 109 -8.99 -11.33 10.15
C ILE A 109 -7.54 -10.87 10.06
N GLU A 110 -6.59 -11.67 10.56
CA GLU A 110 -5.16 -11.37 10.44
C GLU A 110 -4.71 -11.33 8.98
N LEU A 111 -5.20 -12.25 8.14
CA LEU A 111 -4.94 -12.22 6.70
C LEU A 111 -5.48 -10.95 6.03
N LEU A 112 -6.67 -10.50 6.42
CA LEU A 112 -7.23 -9.23 5.94
C LEU A 112 -6.40 -8.04 6.41
N ALA A 113 -5.96 -8.02 7.67
CA ALA A 113 -5.12 -6.95 8.18
C ALA A 113 -3.76 -6.87 7.44
N ALA A 114 -3.12 -8.01 7.17
CA ALA A 114 -1.91 -8.07 6.35
C ALA A 114 -2.14 -7.56 4.91
N ALA A 115 -3.25 -7.96 4.28
CA ALA A 115 -3.63 -7.48 2.96
C ALA A 115 -3.88 -5.97 2.93
N ALA A 116 -4.47 -5.39 3.99
CA ALA A 116 -4.70 -3.95 4.12
C ALA A 116 -3.38 -3.18 4.19
N MET A 117 -2.42 -3.69 4.96
CA MET A 117 -1.09 -3.09 5.06
C MET A 117 -0.30 -3.18 3.75
N GLU A 118 -0.44 -4.29 3.03
CA GLU A 118 0.12 -4.40 1.69
C GLU A 118 -0.51 -3.42 0.71
N LEU A 119 -1.83 -3.24 0.74
CA LEU A 119 -2.53 -2.25 -0.07
C LEU A 119 -2.04 -0.83 0.25
N ALA A 120 -1.93 -0.47 1.53
CA ALA A 120 -1.43 0.83 1.97
C ALA A 120 -0.03 1.13 1.41
N LYS A 121 0.88 0.14 1.47
CA LYS A 121 2.22 0.22 0.87
C LYS A 121 2.16 0.48 -0.65
N LEU A 122 1.34 -0.26 -1.38
CA LEU A 122 1.22 -0.08 -2.84
C LEU A 122 0.62 1.28 -3.19
N SER A 123 -0.37 1.74 -2.43
CA SER A 123 -0.96 3.07 -2.59
C SER A 123 0.03 4.19 -2.31
N ALA A 124 0.99 4.01 -1.40
CA ALA A 124 2.04 5.00 -1.15
C ALA A 124 3.01 5.13 -2.34
N VAL A 125 3.39 4.03 -2.98
CA VAL A 125 4.20 4.06 -4.22
C VAL A 125 3.46 4.79 -5.34
N GLN A 126 2.15 4.56 -5.47
CA GLN A 126 1.32 5.29 -6.43
C GLN A 126 1.27 6.79 -6.11
N ALA A 127 1.09 7.15 -4.84
CA ALA A 127 1.10 8.54 -4.38
C ALA A 127 2.45 9.22 -4.66
N GLU A 128 3.56 8.52 -4.47
CA GLU A 128 4.92 8.99 -4.77
C GLU A 128 5.08 9.29 -6.26
N SER A 129 4.67 8.37 -7.14
CA SER A 129 4.71 8.55 -8.59
C SER A 129 3.86 9.74 -9.07
N ILE A 130 2.63 9.89 -8.53
CA ILE A 130 1.73 11.01 -8.86
C ILE A 130 2.34 12.33 -8.39
N THR A 131 2.91 12.36 -7.18
CA THR A 131 3.54 13.56 -6.62
C THR A 131 4.74 14.00 -7.47
N MET A 132 5.62 13.07 -7.85
CA MET A 132 6.75 13.35 -8.72
C MET A 132 6.28 13.89 -10.09
N THR A 133 5.21 13.32 -10.65
CA THR A 133 4.60 13.82 -11.89
C THR A 133 4.14 15.28 -11.75
N ALA A 134 3.46 15.62 -10.65
CA ALA A 134 2.98 16.97 -10.39
C ALA A 134 4.14 17.98 -10.24
N ILE A 135 5.23 17.58 -9.59
CA ILE A 135 6.42 18.43 -9.41
C ILE A 135 7.12 18.68 -10.74
N VAL A 136 7.32 17.64 -11.56
CA VAL A 136 7.90 17.79 -12.91
C VAL A 136 7.02 18.70 -13.77
N ALA A 137 5.70 18.52 -13.75
CA ALA A 137 4.78 19.39 -14.48
C ALA A 137 4.85 20.85 -14.01
N ARG A 138 4.96 21.09 -12.69
CA ARG A 138 5.12 22.45 -12.15
C ARG A 138 6.43 23.09 -12.61
N ARG A 139 7.53 22.34 -12.63
CA ARG A 139 8.84 22.82 -13.10
C ARG A 139 8.79 23.19 -14.58
N GLN A 140 8.19 22.34 -15.42
CA GLN A 140 7.96 22.63 -16.83
C GLN A 140 7.15 23.91 -17.02
N ALA A 141 6.08 24.09 -16.24
CA ALA A 141 5.28 25.32 -16.27
C ALA A 141 6.10 26.58 -15.90
N VAL A 142 6.96 26.51 -14.88
CA VAL A 142 7.88 27.63 -14.52
C VAL A 142 8.86 27.91 -15.65
N ALA A 143 9.48 26.88 -16.23
CA ALA A 143 10.45 27.06 -17.32
C ALA A 143 9.82 27.76 -18.53
N VAL A 144 8.60 27.37 -18.91
CA VAL A 144 7.83 28.02 -19.98
C VAL A 144 7.48 29.47 -19.64
N GLN A 145 7.11 29.75 -18.38
CA GLN A 145 6.81 31.12 -17.93
C GLN A 145 8.04 32.03 -18.04
N VAL A 146 9.20 31.57 -17.54
CA VAL A 146 10.46 32.34 -17.60
C VAL A 146 10.92 32.56 -19.04
N GLN A 147 10.76 31.58 -19.93
CA GLN A 147 11.07 31.77 -21.36
C GLN A 147 10.17 32.80 -22.03
N ARG A 148 8.88 32.84 -21.68
CA ARG A 148 7.92 33.82 -22.19
C ARG A 148 8.22 35.23 -21.70
N ASP A 149 8.58 35.39 -20.43
CA ASP A 149 8.92 36.70 -19.85
C ASP A 149 10.25 37.26 -20.39
N ASN A 150 11.10 36.40 -20.95
CA ASN A 150 12.37 36.76 -21.58
C ASN A 150 12.28 36.94 -23.11
N GLN A 151 11.10 36.83 -23.72
CA GLN A 151 10.91 37.16 -25.14
C GLN A 151 10.67 38.68 -25.29
N PRO A 152 11.39 39.37 -26.19
CA PRO A 152 11.32 40.84 -26.36
C PRO A 152 9.99 41.33 -26.94
#